data_AF-A0A7R7DNM8-F1
#
_entry.id   AF-A0A7R7DNM8-F1
#
_cell.length_a   1.000
_cell.length_b   1.000
_cell.length_c   1.000
_cell.angle_alpha   90.00
_cell.angle_beta   90.00
_cell.angle_gamma   90.00
#
_symmetry.space_group_name_H-M   'P 1'
#
loop_
_entity.id
_entity.type
_entity.pdbx_description
1 polymer ?
#
loop_
_entity_poly.entity_id
_entity_poly.type
_entity_poly.pdbx_seq_one_letter_code
_entity_poly.pdbx_strand_id
1 'polypeptide(L)'
;MTTDPHDGTLVARSTGERLLLAVGLPVLAAAVAEAVNLLAPAVAGLPWAPLQGPFRLVARLPEPYTTIGAVLLGVLVGLLLALVAAAEEVAVRVSDAAVTITRDKAVRTVRRAEIGAVFVADGDLVLLGAGTEELARQSVDLDAGKLGAAFVRHGYPWHPDGDPHSEQYRRWVPGLPELPAAADALLTARAGVVGKDADDAAELRTELAALGVVVSDRDGRQHYRLSPPRRSPVPD
;
A
#
# COMPACT_ATOMS: atom_id res chain seq x y z
N MET A 1 15.96 12.79 -23.26
CA MET A 1 16.72 13.33 -22.12
C MET A 1 16.67 12.28 -21.03
N THR A 2 17.73 11.49 -20.90
CA THR A 2 17.85 10.41 -19.91
C THR A 2 17.97 11.03 -18.52
N THR A 3 16.94 10.91 -17.70
CA THR A 3 16.99 11.28 -16.28
C THR A 3 18.02 10.41 -15.59
N ASP A 4 19.09 11.03 -15.08
CA ASP A 4 20.08 10.36 -14.26
C ASP A 4 19.37 9.72 -13.04
N PRO A 5 19.56 8.42 -12.76
CA PRO A 5 19.02 7.77 -11.56
C PRO A 5 19.48 8.43 -10.25
N HIS A 6 20.54 9.25 -10.26
CA HIS A 6 21.08 9.93 -9.08
C HIS A 6 20.55 11.35 -8.83
N ASP A 7 19.78 11.93 -9.74
CA ASP A 7 19.36 13.33 -9.62
C ASP A 7 17.99 13.49 -8.94
N GLY A 8 17.96 13.79 -7.65
CA GLY A 8 16.72 14.02 -6.89
C GLY A 8 16.74 13.53 -5.44
N THR A 9 15.71 13.87 -4.67
CA THR A 9 15.52 13.39 -3.31
C THR A 9 14.83 12.03 -3.32
N LEU A 10 15.53 11.01 -2.82
CA LEU A 10 14.97 9.67 -2.60
C LEU A 10 14.33 9.59 -1.21
N VAL A 11 13.03 9.28 -1.18
CA VAL A 11 12.29 8.95 0.03
C VAL A 11 11.98 7.46 0.00
N ALA A 12 12.63 6.72 0.89
CA ALA A 12 12.46 5.29 1.07
C ALA A 12 12.49 4.98 2.57
N ARG A 13 12.11 3.75 2.95
CA ARG A 13 12.20 3.30 4.34
C ARG A 13 13.66 3.41 4.82
N SER A 14 13.83 3.89 6.05
CA SER A 14 15.16 4.10 6.62
C SER A 14 15.87 2.77 6.91
N THR A 15 17.20 2.78 6.93
CA THR A 15 17.99 1.60 7.29
C THR A 15 17.66 1.08 8.69
N GLY A 16 17.33 1.98 9.63
CA GLY A 16 16.93 1.63 10.98
C GLY A 16 15.60 0.87 11.03
N GLU A 17 14.58 1.33 10.30
CA GLU A 17 13.29 0.62 10.18
C GLU A 17 13.45 -0.73 9.48
N ARG A 18 14.27 -0.80 8.42
CA ARG A 18 14.58 -2.07 7.75
C ARG A 18 15.25 -3.04 8.71
N LEU A 19 16.21 -2.58 9.50
CA LEU A 19 16.89 -3.40 10.51
C LEU A 19 15.91 -3.82 11.62
N LEU A 20 15.02 -2.92 12.05
CA LEU A 20 14.00 -3.21 13.04
C LEU A 20 13.02 -4.27 12.56
N LEU A 21 12.59 -4.24 11.29
CA LEU A 21 11.77 -5.31 10.73
C LEU A 21 12.57 -6.61 10.55
N ALA A 22 13.80 -6.51 10.02
CA ALA A 22 14.66 -7.67 9.76
C ALA A 22 15.06 -8.43 11.03
N VAL A 23 15.18 -7.76 12.18
CA VAL A 23 15.55 -8.39 13.46
C VAL A 23 14.33 -8.55 14.37
N GLY A 24 13.47 -7.54 14.44
CA GLY A 24 12.31 -7.52 15.32
C GLY A 24 11.26 -8.58 14.96
N LEU A 25 11.00 -8.83 13.68
CA LEU A 25 10.05 -9.87 13.26
C LEU A 25 10.54 -11.28 13.64
N PRO A 26 11.78 -11.71 13.34
CA PRO A 26 12.32 -12.98 13.83
C PRO A 26 12.29 -13.13 15.34
N VAL A 27 12.69 -12.09 16.09
CA VAL A 27 12.70 -12.12 17.56
C VAL A 27 11.29 -12.25 18.12
N LEU A 28 10.34 -11.48 17.59
CA LEU A 28 8.94 -11.54 18.01
C LEU A 28 8.31 -12.90 17.67
N ALA A 29 8.54 -13.41 16.45
CA ALA A 29 8.02 -14.70 16.03
C ALA A 29 8.62 -15.86 16.84
N ALA A 30 9.90 -15.79 17.20
CA ALA A 30 10.54 -16.74 18.12
C ALA A 30 9.93 -16.69 19.52
N ALA A 31 9.71 -15.49 20.07
CA ALA A 31 9.07 -15.34 21.38
C ALA A 31 7.63 -15.87 21.39
N VAL A 32 6.86 -15.63 20.32
CA VAL A 32 5.50 -16.19 20.15
C VAL A 32 5.54 -17.70 20.04
N ALA A 33 6.44 -18.27 19.22
CA ALA A 33 6.59 -19.72 19.08
C ALA A 33 6.96 -20.38 20.42
N GLU A 34 7.83 -19.74 21.19
CA GLU A 34 8.20 -20.23 22.53
C GLU A 34 7.06 -20.12 23.54
N ALA A 35 6.30 -19.02 23.52
CA ALA A 35 5.09 -18.90 24.35
C ALA A 35 4.07 -20.01 24.01
N VAL A 36 3.89 -20.33 22.72
CA VAL A 36 3.05 -21.44 22.28
C VAL A 36 3.61 -22.79 22.77
N ASN A 37 4.92 -23.00 22.71
CA ASN A 37 5.58 -24.21 23.22
C ASN A 37 5.34 -24.39 24.73
N LEU A 38 5.50 -23.34 25.53
CA LEU A 38 5.28 -23.35 26.98
C LEU A 38 3.81 -23.65 27.35
N LEU A 39 2.86 -23.16 26.54
CA LEU A 39 1.42 -23.37 26.76
C LEU A 39 0.91 -24.69 26.17
N ALA A 40 1.67 -25.34 25.28
CA ALA A 40 1.25 -26.55 24.57
C ALA A 40 0.80 -27.70 25.51
N PRO A 41 1.49 -28.03 26.62
CA PRO A 41 1.05 -29.07 27.54
C PRO A 41 -0.30 -28.76 28.20
N ALA A 42 -0.53 -27.50 28.57
CA ALA A 42 -1.77 -27.06 29.19
C ALA A 42 -2.95 -27.13 28.21
N VAL A 43 -2.73 -26.74 26.95
CA VAL A 43 -3.76 -26.78 25.89
C VAL A 43 -4.04 -28.22 25.44
N ALA A 44 -3.02 -29.07 25.34
CA ALA A 44 -3.18 -30.48 24.98
C ALA A 44 -4.01 -31.27 26.01
N GLY A 45 -4.09 -30.80 27.26
CA GLY A 45 -4.93 -31.37 28.31
C GLY A 45 -6.43 -31.01 28.20
N LEU A 46 -6.81 -30.03 27.38
CA LEU A 46 -8.21 -29.60 27.23
C LEU A 46 -8.92 -30.46 26.18
N PRO A 47 -9.99 -31.19 26.50
CA PRO A 47 -10.64 -32.13 25.57
C PRO A 47 -11.31 -31.48 24.35
N TRP A 48 -11.48 -30.16 24.34
CA TRP A 48 -12.18 -29.41 23.29
C TRP A 48 -11.26 -28.58 22.38
N ALA A 49 -9.93 -28.55 22.63
CA ALA A 49 -9.03 -27.67 21.89
C ALA A 49 -8.83 -28.10 20.42
N PRO A 50 -8.86 -27.17 19.44
CA PRO A 50 -8.56 -27.48 18.04
C PRO A 50 -7.06 -27.85 17.87
N LEU A 51 -6.74 -28.58 16.80
CA LEU A 51 -5.34 -28.93 16.42
C LEU A 51 -4.56 -29.74 17.49
N GLN A 52 -5.22 -30.64 18.23
CA GLN A 52 -4.58 -31.49 19.26
C GLN A 52 -3.37 -32.31 18.77
N GLY A 53 -3.38 -32.73 17.51
CA GLY A 53 -2.33 -33.58 16.93
C GLY A 53 -0.94 -32.94 17.00
N PRO A 54 -0.73 -31.77 16.38
CA PRO A 54 0.52 -31.01 16.48
C PRO A 54 1.00 -30.75 17.91
N PHE A 55 0.11 -30.30 18.80
CA PHE A 55 0.47 -30.01 20.20
C PHE A 55 0.94 -31.25 20.97
N ARG A 56 0.32 -32.42 20.74
CA ARG A 56 0.76 -33.68 21.35
C ARG A 56 2.12 -34.14 20.80
N LEU A 57 2.46 -33.80 19.56
CA LEU A 57 3.76 -34.13 18.98
C LEU A 57 4.87 -33.33 19.68
N VAL A 58 4.65 -32.02 19.84
CA VAL A 58 5.56 -31.11 20.55
C VAL A 58 5.73 -31.54 22.01
N ALA A 59 4.63 -31.86 22.72
CA ALA A 59 4.67 -32.28 24.12
C ALA A 59 5.41 -33.60 24.38
N ARG A 60 5.71 -34.40 23.34
CA ARG A 60 6.44 -35.67 23.46
C ARG A 60 7.94 -35.54 23.23
N LEU A 61 8.40 -34.42 22.69
CA LEU A 61 9.81 -34.19 22.47
C LEU A 61 10.49 -33.79 23.81
N PRO A 62 11.69 -34.32 24.11
CA PRO A 62 12.41 -33.96 25.32
C PRO A 62 13.05 -32.57 25.20
N GLU A 63 13.07 -31.83 26.30
CA GLU A 63 13.92 -30.62 26.43
C GLU A 63 15.40 -31.01 26.30
N PRO A 64 16.25 -30.19 25.65
CA PRO A 64 15.98 -28.84 25.13
C PRO A 64 15.49 -28.79 23.67
N TYR A 65 15.24 -29.94 23.03
CA TYR A 65 15.02 -30.01 21.57
C TYR A 65 13.70 -29.35 21.14
N THR A 66 12.67 -29.40 21.98
CA THR A 66 11.39 -28.66 21.84
C THR A 66 11.61 -27.16 21.74
N THR A 67 12.27 -26.59 22.75
CA THR A 67 12.57 -25.16 22.84
C THR A 67 13.43 -24.70 21.66
N ILE A 68 14.51 -25.44 21.35
CA ILE A 68 15.38 -25.14 20.20
C ILE A 68 14.57 -25.19 18.90
N GLY A 69 13.73 -26.21 18.71
CA GLY A 69 12.89 -26.34 17.53
C GLY A 69 11.87 -25.21 17.38
N ALA A 70 11.20 -24.82 18.47
CA ALA A 70 10.22 -23.73 18.49
C ALA A 70 10.87 -22.38 18.15
N VAL A 71 12.01 -22.07 18.78
CA VAL A 71 12.77 -20.85 18.50
C VAL A 71 13.24 -20.82 17.06
N LEU A 72 13.85 -21.89 16.55
CA LEU A 72 14.33 -21.95 15.16
C LEU A 72 13.18 -21.79 14.15
N LEU A 73 12.03 -22.43 14.41
CA LEU A 73 10.85 -22.29 13.57
C LEU A 73 10.30 -20.85 13.60
N GLY A 74 10.22 -20.25 14.78
CA GLY A 74 9.78 -18.86 14.94
C GLY A 74 10.72 -17.88 14.23
N VAL A 75 12.04 -18.04 14.37
CA VAL A 75 13.03 -17.25 13.63
C VAL A 75 12.86 -17.40 12.13
N LEU A 76 12.69 -18.63 11.63
CA LEU A 76 12.51 -18.89 10.19
C LEU A 76 11.25 -18.22 9.66
N VAL A 77 10.12 -18.35 10.36
CA VAL A 77 8.86 -17.69 10.00
C VAL A 77 9.01 -16.17 10.03
N GLY A 78 9.62 -15.61 11.08
CA GLY A 78 9.83 -14.17 11.17
C GLY A 78 10.79 -13.64 10.11
N LEU A 79 11.80 -14.42 9.68
CA LEU A 79 12.68 -14.06 8.58
C LEU A 79 11.93 -14.08 7.25
N LEU A 80 11.07 -15.07 7.01
CA LEU A 80 10.21 -15.09 5.82
C LEU A 80 9.29 -13.88 5.77
N LEU A 81 8.67 -13.50 6.90
CA LEU A 81 7.85 -12.29 7.00
C LEU A 81 8.67 -11.02 6.72
N ALA A 82 9.88 -10.93 7.26
CA ALA A 82 10.78 -9.80 6.99
C ALA A 82 11.18 -9.71 5.50
N LEU A 83 11.41 -10.84 4.84
CA LEU A 83 11.70 -10.89 3.40
C LEU A 83 10.50 -10.44 2.57
N VAL A 84 9.28 -10.86 2.91
CA VAL A 84 8.06 -10.39 2.23
C VAL A 84 7.89 -8.88 2.44
N ALA A 85 8.04 -8.39 3.66
CA ALA A 85 7.94 -6.96 3.97
C ALA A 85 9.04 -6.10 3.31
N ALA A 86 10.19 -6.69 2.99
CA ALA A 86 11.26 -6.04 2.22
C ALA A 86 11.03 -6.11 0.71
N ALA A 87 10.35 -7.15 0.22
CA ALA A 87 10.02 -7.29 -1.19
C ALA A 87 9.00 -6.25 -1.64
N GLU A 88 8.04 -5.91 -0.77
CA GLU A 88 6.96 -4.93 -1.01
C GLU A 88 7.38 -3.47 -0.76
N GLU A 89 8.68 -3.19 -0.67
CA GLU A 89 9.17 -1.87 -0.33
C GLU A 89 8.90 -0.85 -1.45
N VAL A 90 8.27 0.27 -1.08
CA VAL A 90 8.02 1.38 -1.98
C VAL A 90 9.08 2.46 -1.79
N ALA A 91 9.62 2.94 -2.91
CA ALA A 91 10.53 4.07 -2.95
C ALA A 91 9.97 5.17 -3.86
N VAL A 92 10.07 6.41 -3.40
CA VAL A 92 9.63 7.59 -4.15
C VAL A 92 10.84 8.48 -4.39
N ARG A 93 11.17 8.69 -5.65
CA ARG A 93 12.22 9.61 -6.08
C ARG A 93 11.60 10.86 -6.66
N VAL A 94 11.89 12.00 -6.05
CA VAL A 94 11.41 13.32 -6.48
C VAL A 94 12.58 14.08 -7.07
N SER A 95 12.48 14.46 -8.34
CA SER A 95 13.47 15.28 -9.06
C SER A 95 12.81 16.54 -9.60
N ASP A 96 13.57 17.50 -10.12
CA ASP A 96 13.00 18.72 -10.69
C ASP A 96 12.17 18.46 -11.97
N ALA A 97 12.39 17.32 -12.64
CA ALA A 97 11.77 16.98 -13.92
C ALA A 97 10.63 15.95 -13.79
N ALA A 98 10.68 15.07 -12.80
CA ALA A 98 9.74 13.96 -12.68
C ALA A 98 9.71 13.35 -11.27
N VAL A 99 8.59 12.68 -10.98
CA VAL A 99 8.41 11.81 -9.82
C VAL A 99 8.47 10.37 -10.30
N THR A 100 9.36 9.58 -9.73
CA THR A 100 9.45 8.14 -10.00
C THR A 100 9.04 7.38 -8.74
N ILE A 101 8.03 6.55 -8.89
CA ILE A 101 7.52 5.66 -7.85
C ILE A 101 7.94 4.25 -8.24
N THR A 102 8.65 3.57 -7.34
CA THR A 102 9.12 2.19 -7.53
C THR A 102 8.50 1.33 -6.44
N ARG A 103 7.79 0.28 -6.86
CA ARG A 103 7.30 -0.80 -6.01
C ARG A 103 7.69 -2.11 -6.67
N ASP A 104 8.47 -2.92 -5.98
CA ASP A 104 8.99 -4.20 -6.47
C ASP A 104 9.79 -4.02 -7.78
N LYS A 105 9.22 -4.48 -8.91
CA LYS A 105 9.74 -4.30 -10.28
C LYS A 105 8.94 -3.27 -11.08
N ALA A 106 7.81 -2.81 -10.58
CA ALA A 106 6.98 -1.82 -11.24
C ALA A 106 7.57 -0.42 -11.00
N VAL A 107 7.89 0.25 -12.10
CA VAL A 107 8.38 1.64 -12.08
C VAL A 107 7.36 2.50 -12.79
N ARG A 108 6.83 3.50 -12.08
CA ARG A 108 5.93 4.50 -12.64
C ARG A 108 6.57 5.86 -12.55
N THR A 109 6.70 6.56 -13.68
CA THR A 109 7.26 7.91 -13.74
C THR A 109 6.22 8.89 -14.25
N VAL A 110 6.06 10.01 -13.55
CA VAL A 110 5.14 11.09 -13.89
C VAL A 110 5.94 12.39 -14.03
N ARG A 111 5.83 13.09 -15.17
CA ARG A 111 6.60 14.32 -15.40
C ARG A 111 6.08 15.44 -14.51
N ARG A 112 6.98 16.31 -14.05
CA ARG A 112 6.66 17.50 -13.24
C ARG A 112 5.59 18.37 -13.90
N ALA A 113 5.67 18.55 -15.22
CA ALA A 113 4.76 19.39 -16.00
C ALA A 113 3.31 18.88 -16.01
N GLU A 114 3.08 17.59 -15.74
CA GLU A 114 1.75 17.02 -15.69
C GLU A 114 1.09 17.22 -14.32
N ILE A 115 1.89 17.35 -13.25
CA ILE A 115 1.44 17.33 -11.86
C ILE A 115 0.89 18.69 -11.43
N GLY A 116 -0.40 18.70 -11.07
CA GLY A 116 -1.13 19.84 -10.53
C GLY A 116 -1.28 19.85 -9.01
N ALA A 117 -1.31 18.68 -8.36
CA ALA A 117 -1.36 18.55 -6.89
C ALA A 117 -0.73 17.23 -6.43
N VAL A 118 -0.13 17.24 -5.24
CA VAL A 118 0.44 16.07 -4.58
C VAL A 118 0.02 16.04 -3.12
N PHE A 119 -0.45 14.90 -2.63
CA PHE A 119 -0.82 14.73 -1.22
C PHE A 119 -0.78 13.27 -0.81
N VAL A 120 -0.92 13.01 0.50
CA VAL A 120 -1.16 11.67 1.03
C VAL A 120 -2.63 11.58 1.47
N ALA A 121 -3.31 10.52 1.07
CA ALA A 121 -4.68 10.21 1.49
C ALA A 121 -4.77 8.72 1.82
N ASP A 122 -5.23 8.38 3.02
CA ASP A 122 -5.43 7.01 3.48
C ASP A 122 -4.18 6.10 3.37
N GLY A 123 -2.99 6.68 3.55
CA GLY A 123 -1.71 5.96 3.38
C GLY A 123 -1.24 5.84 1.92
N ASP A 124 -1.98 6.39 0.96
CA ASP A 124 -1.57 6.45 -0.44
C ASP A 124 -0.96 7.81 -0.78
N LEU A 125 0.17 7.81 -1.49
CA LEU A 125 0.65 8.98 -2.22
C LEU A 125 -0.17 9.15 -3.49
N VAL A 126 -0.80 10.32 -3.63
CA VAL A 126 -1.64 10.68 -4.77
C VAL A 126 -1.00 11.83 -5.54
N LEU A 127 -0.86 11.63 -6.85
CA LEU A 127 -0.44 12.64 -7.82
C LEU A 127 -1.66 12.97 -8.69
N LEU A 128 -2.15 14.22 -8.61
CA LEU A 128 -3.18 14.73 -9.51
C LEU A 128 -2.55 15.53 -10.65
N GLY A 129 -3.21 15.49 -11.80
CA GLY A 129 -2.83 16.28 -12.97
C GLY A 129 -3.32 17.71 -12.89
N ALA A 130 -2.89 18.54 -13.84
CA ALA A 130 -3.37 19.91 -13.97
C ALA A 130 -4.89 19.99 -14.25
N GLY A 131 -5.47 18.97 -14.88
CA GLY A 131 -6.91 18.82 -15.06
C GLY A 131 -7.61 18.20 -13.85
N THR A 132 -6.89 17.95 -12.75
CA THR A 132 -7.37 17.29 -11.52
C THR A 132 -7.60 15.77 -11.64
N GLU A 133 -7.26 15.16 -12.78
CA GLU A 133 -7.30 13.72 -12.98
C GLU A 133 -6.28 12.99 -12.09
N GLU A 134 -6.58 11.77 -11.63
CA GLU A 134 -5.63 10.99 -10.86
C GLU A 134 -4.54 10.45 -11.80
N LEU A 135 -3.30 10.99 -11.71
CA LEU A 135 -2.16 10.57 -12.52
C LEU A 135 -1.52 9.31 -11.97
N ALA A 136 -1.40 9.20 -10.65
CA ALA A 136 -0.95 8.03 -9.93
C ALA A 136 -1.50 8.04 -8.51
N ARG A 137 -1.79 6.85 -7.99
CA ARG A 137 -2.05 6.59 -6.58
C ARG A 137 -1.23 5.36 -6.21
N GLN A 138 -0.45 5.45 -5.15
CA GLN A 138 0.39 4.35 -4.69
C GLN A 138 0.35 4.31 -3.17
N SER A 139 0.00 3.15 -2.61
CA SER A 139 0.17 2.90 -1.17
C SER A 139 1.64 3.06 -0.79
N VAL A 140 1.91 3.92 0.19
CA VAL A 140 3.25 4.22 0.68
C VAL A 140 3.30 4.00 2.19
N ASP A 141 4.24 3.17 2.64
CA ASP A 141 4.61 3.10 4.06
C ASP A 141 5.82 4.01 4.31
N LEU A 142 5.64 5.30 4.02
CA LEU A 142 6.69 6.32 4.09
C LEU A 142 6.21 7.49 4.95
N ASP A 143 7.15 8.12 5.66
CA ASP A 143 6.86 9.30 6.46
C ASP A 143 6.36 10.45 5.57
N ALA A 144 5.12 10.88 5.81
CA ALA A 144 4.46 11.93 5.03
C ALA A 144 5.19 13.29 5.14
N GLY A 145 5.87 13.55 6.26
CA GLY A 145 6.69 14.75 6.44
C GLY A 145 7.92 14.76 5.54
N LYS A 146 8.64 13.63 5.43
CA LYS A 146 9.78 13.46 4.51
C LYS A 146 9.34 13.52 3.06
N LEU A 147 8.20 12.91 2.72
CA LEU A 147 7.60 13.03 1.38
C LEU A 147 7.29 14.50 1.07
N GLY A 148 6.55 15.17 1.95
CA GLY A 148 6.19 16.57 1.78
C GLY A 148 7.42 17.49 1.64
N ALA A 149 8.43 17.30 2.47
CA ALA A 149 9.68 18.06 2.37
C ALA A 149 10.40 17.82 1.03
N ALA A 150 10.42 16.59 0.52
CA ALA A 150 10.99 16.28 -0.79
C ALA A 150 10.22 16.97 -1.93
N PHE A 151 8.88 16.88 -1.92
CA PHE A 151 8.03 17.53 -2.92
C PHE A 151 8.18 19.05 -2.90
N VAL A 152 8.11 19.67 -1.71
CA VAL A 152 8.29 21.13 -1.55
C VAL A 152 9.68 21.56 -2.02
N ARG A 153 10.74 20.82 -1.67
CA ARG A 153 12.12 21.12 -2.09
C ARG A 153 12.27 21.17 -3.61
N HIS A 154 11.59 20.28 -4.33
CA HIS A 154 11.63 20.21 -5.80
C HIS A 154 10.51 21.03 -6.47
N GLY A 155 9.83 21.92 -5.72
CA GLY A 155 8.85 22.86 -6.27
C GLY A 155 7.55 22.22 -6.72
N TYR A 156 7.17 21.07 -6.15
CA TYR A 156 5.87 20.43 -6.40
C TYR A 156 4.76 21.05 -5.52
N PRO A 157 3.51 21.08 -6.01
CA PRO A 157 2.34 21.55 -5.27
C PRO A 157 1.92 20.51 -4.22
N TRP A 158 2.62 20.49 -3.09
CA TRP A 158 2.31 19.63 -1.95
C TRP A 158 1.14 20.19 -1.13
N HIS A 159 0.12 19.36 -0.88
CA HIS A 159 -1.05 19.68 -0.06
C HIS A 159 -1.02 18.83 1.22
N PRO A 160 -0.64 19.41 2.38
CA PRO A 160 -0.54 18.67 3.63
C PRO A 160 -1.91 18.24 4.18
N ASP A 161 -2.98 18.96 3.83
CA ASP A 161 -4.33 18.72 4.32
C ASP A 161 -5.13 17.71 3.47
N GLY A 162 -4.46 17.04 2.51
CA GLY A 162 -5.08 16.04 1.64
C GLY A 162 -5.55 16.60 0.29
N ASP A 163 -6.61 16.00 -0.26
CA ASP A 163 -7.10 16.32 -1.61
C ASP A 163 -7.65 17.76 -1.69
N PRO A 164 -7.06 18.67 -2.48
CA PRO A 164 -7.55 20.04 -2.64
C PRO A 164 -8.93 20.12 -3.32
N HIS A 165 -9.41 19.04 -3.93
CA HIS A 165 -10.73 18.92 -4.55
C HIS A 165 -11.69 18.10 -3.70
N SER A 166 -11.40 17.91 -2.41
CA SER A 166 -12.16 17.07 -1.49
C SER A 166 -13.65 17.43 -1.40
N GLU A 167 -14.00 18.71 -1.56
CA GLU A 167 -15.38 19.22 -1.52
C GLU A 167 -16.20 18.90 -2.79
N GLN A 168 -15.54 18.54 -3.89
CA GLN A 168 -16.20 18.26 -5.18
C GLN A 168 -16.74 16.82 -5.25
N TYR A 169 -16.31 15.95 -4.33
CA TYR A 169 -16.75 14.57 -4.30
C TYR A 169 -18.21 14.47 -3.90
N ARG A 170 -18.95 13.68 -4.65
CA ARG A 170 -20.35 13.35 -4.38
C ARG A 170 -20.45 11.86 -4.13
N ARG A 171 -21.38 11.47 -3.25
CA ARG A 171 -21.66 10.06 -3.02
C ARG A 171 -22.19 9.43 -4.31
N TRP A 172 -21.60 8.32 -4.73
CA TRP A 172 -22.15 7.54 -5.83
C TRP A 172 -23.38 6.75 -5.35
N VAL A 173 -24.38 6.70 -6.22
CA VAL A 173 -25.57 5.85 -6.10
C VAL A 173 -25.77 5.18 -7.45
N PRO A 174 -26.14 3.89 -7.52
CA PRO A 174 -26.38 3.21 -8.79
C PRO A 174 -27.43 3.92 -9.65
N GLY A 175 -27.20 4.01 -10.97
CA GLY A 175 -28.18 4.51 -11.94
C GLY A 175 -28.30 6.03 -12.03
N LEU A 176 -27.24 6.77 -11.69
CA LEU A 176 -27.21 8.23 -11.83
C LEU A 176 -27.13 8.65 -13.32
N PRO A 177 -28.08 9.45 -13.83
CA PRO A 177 -28.14 9.82 -15.24
C PRO A 177 -26.98 10.70 -15.72
N GLU A 178 -26.26 11.37 -14.83
CA GLU A 178 -25.10 12.21 -15.14
C GLU A 178 -23.80 11.45 -15.43
N LEU A 179 -23.74 10.14 -15.14
CA LEU A 179 -22.55 9.31 -15.35
C LEU A 179 -22.64 8.57 -16.70
N PRO A 180 -21.54 8.49 -17.46
CA PRO A 180 -21.48 7.59 -18.61
C PRO A 180 -21.83 6.16 -18.19
N ALA A 181 -22.62 5.44 -18.98
CA ALA A 181 -23.06 4.08 -18.63
C ALA A 181 -21.89 3.13 -18.32
N ALA A 182 -20.77 3.28 -19.03
CA ALA A 182 -19.55 2.53 -18.75
C ALA A 182 -18.96 2.85 -17.35
N ALA A 183 -18.98 4.12 -16.93
CA ALA A 183 -18.50 4.52 -15.62
C ALA A 183 -19.42 4.00 -14.49
N ASP A 184 -20.75 4.03 -14.67
CA ASP A 184 -21.68 3.49 -13.68
C ASP A 184 -21.53 1.96 -13.50
N ALA A 185 -21.28 1.24 -14.60
CA ALA A 185 -20.99 -0.19 -14.56
C ALA A 185 -19.68 -0.50 -13.79
N LEU A 186 -18.62 0.26 -14.04
CA LEU A 186 -17.34 0.11 -13.33
C LEU A 186 -17.45 0.50 -11.84
N LEU A 187 -18.20 1.56 -11.52
CA LEU A 187 -18.48 1.93 -10.12
C LEU A 187 -19.26 0.83 -9.39
N THR A 188 -20.20 0.18 -10.08
CA THR A 188 -20.94 -0.98 -9.56
C THR A 188 -20.04 -2.17 -9.31
N ALA A 189 -19.20 -2.53 -10.28
CA ALA A 189 -18.21 -3.62 -10.13
C ALA A 189 -17.28 -3.33 -8.94
N ARG A 190 -16.76 -2.10 -8.87
CA ARG A 190 -15.83 -1.67 -7.82
C ARG A 190 -16.46 -1.72 -6.43
N ALA A 191 -17.73 -1.33 -6.31
CA ALA A 191 -18.46 -1.42 -5.05
C ALA A 191 -18.58 -2.87 -4.53
N GLY A 192 -18.50 -3.87 -5.40
CA GLY A 192 -18.52 -5.29 -5.03
C GLY A 192 -17.21 -5.78 -4.38
N VAL A 193 -16.08 -5.17 -4.75
CA VAL A 193 -14.73 -5.64 -4.42
C VAL A 193 -13.94 -4.70 -3.52
N VAL A 194 -14.34 -3.44 -3.39
CA VAL A 194 -13.72 -2.48 -2.46
C VAL A 194 -13.71 -3.03 -1.02
N GLY A 195 -12.53 -3.01 -0.39
CA GLY A 195 -12.31 -3.57 0.95
C GLY A 195 -12.21 -5.10 1.02
N LYS A 196 -12.34 -5.81 -0.12
CA LYS A 196 -12.18 -7.27 -0.21
C LYS A 196 -10.99 -7.66 -1.08
N ASP A 197 -10.83 -6.97 -2.20
CA ASP A 197 -9.77 -7.17 -3.17
C ASP A 197 -9.21 -5.80 -3.56
N ALA A 198 -8.02 -5.48 -3.05
CA ALA A 198 -7.39 -4.18 -3.26
C ALA A 198 -6.87 -4.02 -4.69
N ASP A 199 -6.41 -5.10 -5.32
CA ASP A 199 -5.82 -5.08 -6.64
C ASP A 199 -6.91 -4.88 -7.71
N ASP A 200 -8.01 -5.64 -7.61
CA ASP A 200 -9.17 -5.47 -8.51
C ASP A 200 -9.82 -4.09 -8.34
N ALA A 201 -9.93 -3.59 -7.10
CA ALA A 201 -10.42 -2.23 -6.85
C ALA A 201 -9.51 -1.13 -7.41
N ALA A 202 -8.20 -1.38 -7.53
CA ALA A 202 -7.22 -0.47 -8.10
C ALA A 202 -7.22 -0.51 -9.64
N GLU A 203 -7.44 -1.69 -10.23
CA GLU A 203 -7.63 -1.85 -11.68
C GLU A 203 -8.86 -1.07 -12.14
N LEU A 204 -10.02 -1.28 -11.49
CA LEU A 204 -11.26 -0.56 -11.79
C LEU A 204 -11.13 0.96 -11.58
N ARG A 205 -10.35 1.41 -10.58
CA ARG A 205 -10.05 2.85 -10.40
C ARG A 205 -9.28 3.41 -11.59
N THR A 206 -8.35 2.65 -12.15
CA THR A 206 -7.56 3.07 -13.31
C THR A 206 -8.44 3.22 -14.56
N GLU A 207 -9.37 2.28 -14.76
CA GLU A 207 -10.36 2.36 -15.86
C GLU A 207 -11.31 3.55 -15.67
N LEU A 208 -11.80 3.78 -14.44
CA LEU A 208 -12.62 4.94 -14.11
C LEU A 208 -11.89 6.26 -14.37
N ALA A 209 -10.60 6.35 -14.01
CA ALA A 209 -9.78 7.53 -14.30
C ALA A 209 -9.62 7.78 -15.81
N ALA A 210 -9.56 6.72 -16.64
CA ALA A 210 -9.53 6.85 -18.09
C ALA A 210 -10.85 7.44 -18.64
N LEU A 211 -11.97 7.20 -17.96
CA LEU A 211 -13.28 7.82 -18.26
C LEU A 211 -13.48 9.20 -17.62
N GLY A 212 -12.45 9.76 -16.97
CA GLY A 212 -12.54 11.05 -16.29
C GLY A 212 -13.26 10.98 -14.94
N VAL A 213 -13.39 9.81 -14.33
CA VAL A 213 -14.01 9.62 -13.01
C VAL A 213 -12.93 9.36 -11.98
N VAL A 214 -12.80 10.27 -11.01
CA VAL A 214 -11.90 10.09 -9.86
C VAL A 214 -12.75 9.60 -8.69
N VAL A 215 -12.37 8.47 -8.12
CA VAL A 215 -13.07 7.88 -6.96
C VAL A 215 -12.35 8.19 -5.66
N SER A 216 -13.10 8.20 -4.56
CA SER A 216 -12.59 8.27 -3.18
C SER A 216 -13.53 7.47 -2.30
N ASP A 217 -12.99 6.65 -1.40
CA ASP A 217 -13.79 5.94 -0.42
C ASP A 217 -13.75 6.73 0.89
N ARG A 218 -14.91 7.12 1.41
CA ARG A 218 -15.02 7.86 2.68
C ARG A 218 -16.11 7.21 3.52
N ASP A 219 -15.81 6.92 4.77
CA ASP A 219 -16.74 6.28 5.72
C ASP A 219 -17.38 4.99 5.17
N GLY A 220 -16.59 4.18 4.46
CA GLY A 220 -17.06 2.94 3.82
C GLY A 220 -18.01 3.17 2.63
N ARG A 221 -18.08 4.39 2.10
CA ARG A 221 -18.94 4.76 0.96
C ARG A 221 -18.10 5.26 -0.21
N GLN A 222 -18.41 4.76 -1.40
CA GLN A 222 -17.80 5.21 -2.65
C GLN A 222 -18.33 6.59 -3.03
N HIS A 223 -17.40 7.52 -3.22
CA HIS A 223 -17.63 8.86 -3.73
C HIS A 223 -16.88 9.02 -5.05
N TYR A 224 -17.36 9.95 -5.88
CA TYR A 224 -16.76 10.26 -7.15
C TYR A 224 -16.76 11.76 -7.41
N ARG A 225 -15.83 12.21 -8.24
CA ARG A 225 -15.88 13.50 -8.91
C ARG A 225 -15.51 13.32 -10.37
N LEU A 226 -16.00 14.23 -11.21
CA LEU A 226 -15.61 14.27 -12.62
C LEU A 226 -14.33 15.09 -12.77
N SER A 227 -13.48 14.63 -13.66
CA SER A 227 -12.29 15.31 -14.15
C SER A 227 -12.31 15.24 -15.67
N PRO A 228 -11.67 16.18 -16.39
CA PRO A 228 -11.43 16.02 -17.82
C PRO A 228 -10.76 14.65 -18.06
N PRO A 229 -11.19 13.89 -19.10
CA PRO A 229 -10.59 12.60 -19.38
C PRO A 229 -9.08 12.74 -19.55
N ARG A 230 -8.33 11.76 -19.02
CA ARG A 230 -6.87 11.71 -19.19
C ARG A 230 -6.57 11.70 -20.69
N ARG A 231 -5.97 12.78 -21.20
CA ARG A 231 -5.41 12.75 -22.56
C ARG A 231 -4.15 11.89 -22.50
N SER A 232 -4.19 10.72 -23.14
CA SER A 232 -2.99 9.91 -23.32
C SER A 232 -1.90 10.77 -23.96
N PRO A 233 -0.62 10.64 -23.57
CA PRO A 233 0.47 11.27 -24.31
C PRO A 233 0.39 10.73 -25.74
N VAL A 234 0.28 11.62 -26.72
CA VAL A 234 0.54 11.24 -28.12
C VAL A 234 1.99 10.78 -28.15
N PRO A 235 2.29 9.54 -28.57
CA PRO A 235 3.67 9.17 -28.86
C PRO A 235 4.11 9.98 -30.09
N ASP A 236 5.15 10.79 -29.93
CA ASP A 236 5.91 11.35 -31.06
C ASP A 236 6.64 10.22 -31.81
#